data_AF-A0A835WCE5-F1
#
_entry.id   AF-A0A835WCE5-F1
#
_cell.length_a   1.000
_cell.length_b   1.000
_cell.length_c   1.000
_cell.angle_alpha   90.00
_cell.angle_beta   90.00
_cell.angle_gamma   90.00
#
_symmetry.space_group_name_H-M   'P 1'
#
loop_
_entity.id
_entity.type
_entity.pdbx_description
1 polymer ?
#
loop_
_entity_poly.entity_id
_entity_poly.type
_entity_poly.pdbx_seq_one_letter_code
_entity_poly.pdbx_strand_id
1 'polypeptide(L)'
;MKCLSCGKPCRTDAERDMHKRFTGHADYAEQTEDAVLNTEVEMKEARDAMDEDADIIRASLGKPPKAKPKAEAGAAEGADVGGGSGEAGPSGSEEMVPAEVPENLLKEMEDMGFARNRAIRAIWFSKAVTSVEAAVNWLMDHDNDPGIDEPLMVKKSEAEGSAEDGGSKEPVDPVEARRKAEELIRKVREKREKEEKELERLRELERIRAGKEMQKIREKDEELALKRVIEQRKREKEEEARAREELRRKLEEDRKERRRKLGLPEELTEEEKAREAEKRKKQEDEEASKKAFNYVKPISLLSKMRSQLVTLKKAHMAGVEGSSGEDAFKTACSTMLKYLGNIAGNPGEDKFRSIRLANAAFQSRVGALPGAIDFLLTCGFEKTDEALVMPADKVNMELLNGAGAALTEATTNPFFGVL
;
A
#
# COMPACT_ATOMS: atom_id res chain seq x y z
N MET A 1 12.02 -20.53 -25.66
CA MET A 1 11.63 -21.59 -26.61
C MET A 1 10.32 -21.20 -27.28
N LYS A 2 10.11 -21.52 -28.56
CA LYS A 2 8.83 -21.26 -29.27
C LYS A 2 8.38 -22.51 -30.00
N CYS A 3 7.11 -22.87 -29.84
CA CYS A 3 6.51 -23.98 -30.56
C CYS A 3 6.38 -23.62 -32.05
N LEU A 4 6.98 -24.40 -32.93
CA LEU A 4 7.00 -24.11 -34.37
C LEU A 4 5.62 -24.27 -35.01
N SER A 5 4.82 -25.23 -34.54
CA SER A 5 3.49 -25.54 -35.11
C SER A 5 2.41 -24.49 -34.82
N CYS A 6 2.56 -23.67 -33.78
CA CYS A 6 1.53 -22.69 -33.36
C CYS A 6 2.09 -21.33 -32.90
N GLY A 7 3.40 -21.12 -32.97
CA GLY A 7 4.07 -19.88 -32.58
C GLY A 7 4.02 -19.53 -31.10
N LYS A 8 3.51 -20.40 -30.21
CA LYS A 8 3.37 -20.07 -28.78
C LYS A 8 4.73 -20.12 -28.06
N PRO A 9 5.16 -19.04 -27.39
CA PRO A 9 6.39 -19.04 -26.61
C PRO A 9 6.20 -19.82 -25.31
N CYS A 10 7.12 -20.75 -25.04
CA CYS A 10 7.29 -21.44 -23.77
C CYS A 10 8.59 -20.93 -23.15
N ARG A 11 8.50 -20.36 -21.94
CA ARG A 11 9.64 -19.81 -21.20
C ARG A 11 10.33 -20.87 -20.34
N THR A 12 9.62 -21.93 -19.95
CA THR A 12 10.17 -23.02 -19.15
C THR A 12 9.94 -24.40 -19.77
N ASP A 13 10.74 -25.37 -19.34
CA ASP A 13 10.62 -26.77 -19.74
C ASP A 13 9.29 -27.40 -19.30
N ALA A 14 8.78 -27.01 -18.13
CA ALA A 14 7.47 -27.41 -17.65
C ALA A 14 6.32 -26.88 -18.54
N GLU A 15 6.42 -25.64 -19.02
CA GLU A 15 5.45 -25.08 -19.99
C GLU A 15 5.52 -25.80 -21.34
N ARG A 16 6.72 -26.17 -21.80
CA ARG A 16 6.91 -26.97 -23.02
C ARG A 16 6.25 -28.35 -22.88
N ASP A 17 6.48 -29.03 -21.77
CA ASP A 17 5.88 -30.33 -21.48
C ASP A 17 4.35 -30.27 -21.35
N MET A 18 3.82 -29.25 -20.68
CA MET A 18 2.37 -29.02 -20.63
C MET A 18 1.79 -28.68 -22.01
N HIS A 19 2.48 -27.85 -22.81
CA HIS A 19 2.02 -27.53 -24.17
C HIS A 19 1.98 -28.79 -25.02
N LYS A 20 3.07 -29.57 -25.06
CA LYS A 20 3.16 -30.85 -25.77
C LYS A 20 2.06 -31.84 -25.36
N ARG A 21 1.71 -31.91 -24.06
CA ARG A 21 0.62 -32.76 -23.56
C ARG A 21 -0.78 -32.28 -23.92
N PHE A 22 -1.00 -30.96 -24.04
CA PHE A 22 -2.32 -30.40 -24.35
C PHE A 22 -2.60 -30.18 -25.84
N THR A 23 -1.57 -29.90 -26.65
CA THR A 23 -1.72 -29.62 -28.11
C THR A 23 -1.14 -30.71 -29.00
N GLY A 24 -0.36 -31.64 -28.46
CA GLY A 24 0.35 -32.66 -29.24
C GLY A 24 1.56 -32.14 -30.01
N HIS A 25 1.86 -30.84 -29.97
CA HIS A 25 2.99 -30.27 -30.71
C HIS A 25 4.33 -30.68 -30.09
N ALA A 26 5.20 -31.29 -30.91
CA ALA A 26 6.50 -31.79 -30.48
C ALA A 26 7.67 -30.89 -30.90
N ASP A 27 7.47 -29.98 -31.86
CA ASP A 27 8.54 -29.22 -32.51
C ASP A 27 8.69 -27.83 -31.87
N TYR A 28 9.83 -27.61 -31.22
CA TYR A 28 10.17 -26.34 -30.55
C TYR A 28 11.55 -25.89 -30.99
N ALA A 29 11.71 -24.59 -31.24
CA ALA A 29 13.00 -23.96 -31.49
C ALA A 29 13.42 -23.08 -30.31
N GLU A 30 14.73 -23.03 -30.07
CA GLU A 30 15.33 -22.02 -29.19
C GLU A 30 15.35 -20.69 -29.92
N GLN A 31 14.47 -19.78 -29.49
CA GLN A 31 14.46 -18.40 -29.94
C GLN A 31 15.46 -17.63 -29.08
N THR A 32 16.70 -17.52 -29.55
CA THR A 32 17.82 -16.85 -28.87
C THR A 32 17.94 -15.36 -29.21
N GLU A 33 16.97 -14.80 -29.95
CA GLU A 33 16.93 -13.41 -30.39
C GLU A 33 15.76 -12.61 -29.80
N ASP A 34 15.07 -13.15 -28.78
CA ASP A 34 14.27 -12.28 -27.90
C ASP A 34 15.26 -11.60 -26.94
N ALA A 35 15.60 -10.34 -27.22
CA ALA A 35 16.46 -9.53 -26.39
C ALA A 35 16.04 -9.65 -24.91
N VAL A 36 16.96 -10.15 -24.08
CA VAL A 36 16.84 -9.98 -22.63
C VAL A 36 16.77 -8.48 -22.41
N LEU A 37 15.61 -7.97 -21.99
CA LEU A 37 15.43 -6.57 -21.60
C LEU A 37 16.43 -6.29 -20.49
N ASN A 38 17.57 -5.75 -20.89
CA ASN A 38 18.72 -5.58 -20.03
C ASN A 38 18.48 -4.26 -19.32
N THR A 39 17.57 -4.29 -18.34
CA THR A 39 17.00 -3.11 -17.69
C THR A 39 18.06 -2.19 -17.10
N GLU A 40 19.24 -2.73 -16.78
CA GLU A 40 20.41 -1.99 -16.32
C GLU A 40 21.07 -1.16 -17.43
N VAL A 41 21.07 -1.64 -18.69
CA VAL A 41 21.50 -0.88 -19.88
C VAL A 41 20.46 0.17 -20.25
N GLU A 42 19.17 -0.20 -20.31
CA GLU A 42 18.09 0.74 -20.63
C GLU A 42 17.98 1.87 -19.58
N MET A 43 18.13 1.56 -18.28
CA MET A 43 18.21 2.59 -17.23
C MET A 43 19.48 3.43 -17.31
N LYS A 44 20.60 2.87 -17.79
CA LYS A 44 21.84 3.62 -18.01
C LYS A 44 21.69 4.58 -19.19
N GLU A 45 21.19 4.13 -20.33
CA GLU A 45 20.91 4.96 -21.51
C GLU A 45 19.90 6.07 -21.19
N ALA A 46 18.81 5.74 -20.48
CA ALA A 46 17.84 6.75 -20.03
C ALA A 46 18.45 7.79 -19.08
N ARG A 47 19.43 7.39 -18.26
CA ARG A 47 20.16 8.30 -17.36
C ARG A 47 21.18 9.15 -18.12
N ASP A 48 21.95 8.56 -19.03
CA ASP A 48 22.92 9.27 -19.86
C ASP A 48 22.21 10.31 -20.76
N ALA A 49 21.05 9.98 -21.32
CA ALA A 49 20.19 10.92 -22.07
C ALA A 49 19.65 12.06 -21.19
N MET A 50 19.25 11.80 -19.94
CA MET A 50 18.84 12.86 -19.01
C MET A 50 20.01 13.77 -18.59
N ASP A 51 21.22 13.23 -18.45
CA ASP A 51 22.43 14.02 -18.17
C ASP A 51 22.82 14.87 -19.42
N GLU A 52 22.63 14.35 -20.64
CA GLU A 52 22.82 15.10 -21.91
C GLU A 52 21.81 16.24 -22.05
N ASP A 53 20.52 16.01 -21.85
CA ASP A 53 19.48 17.06 -21.84
C ASP A 53 19.77 18.13 -20.77
N ALA A 54 20.24 17.71 -19.58
CA ALA A 54 20.61 18.62 -18.51
C ALA A 54 21.85 19.48 -18.86
N ASP A 55 22.83 18.94 -19.58
CA ASP A 55 24.00 19.69 -20.03
C ASP A 55 23.71 20.55 -21.28
N ILE A 56 22.76 20.18 -22.15
CA ILE A 56 22.20 21.07 -23.20
C ILE A 56 21.52 22.29 -22.56
N ILE A 57 20.68 22.09 -21.54
CA ILE A 57 20.05 23.19 -20.78
C ILE A 57 21.14 24.04 -20.11
N ARG A 58 22.21 23.43 -19.58
CA ARG A 58 23.29 24.16 -18.94
C ARG A 58 24.14 24.99 -19.91
N ALA A 59 24.41 24.46 -21.11
CA ALA A 59 25.07 25.19 -22.19
C ALA A 59 24.25 26.41 -22.61
N SER A 60 22.91 26.29 -22.67
CA SER A 60 22.00 27.43 -22.91
C SER A 60 22.04 28.51 -21.81
N LEU A 61 22.57 28.18 -20.63
CA LEU A 61 22.77 29.08 -19.48
C LEU A 61 24.24 29.50 -19.28
N GLY A 62 25.13 29.18 -20.23
CA GLY A 62 26.54 29.59 -20.19
C GLY A 62 27.35 28.98 -19.04
N LYS A 63 26.99 27.78 -18.55
CA LYS A 63 27.77 27.03 -17.55
C LYS A 63 28.40 25.77 -18.20
N PRO A 64 29.62 25.37 -17.81
CA PRO A 64 30.26 24.17 -18.36
C PRO A 64 29.54 22.87 -17.93
N PRO A 65 29.53 21.82 -18.78
CA PRO A 65 28.88 20.53 -18.51
C PRO A 65 29.42 19.85 -17.24
N LYS A 66 28.71 18.88 -16.69
CA LYS A 66 29.19 18.17 -15.49
C LYS A 66 30.19 17.08 -15.89
N ALA A 67 31.35 17.06 -15.25
CA ALA A 67 32.27 15.94 -15.40
C ALA A 67 31.59 14.62 -14.97
N LYS A 68 31.42 13.68 -15.91
CA LYS A 68 30.91 12.32 -15.62
C LYS A 68 31.94 11.56 -14.77
N PRO A 69 31.53 10.77 -13.76
CA PRO A 69 32.47 9.96 -12.98
C PRO A 69 33.04 8.84 -13.86
N LYS A 70 34.36 8.62 -13.81
CA LYS A 70 35.01 7.50 -14.49
C LYS A 70 34.52 6.18 -13.89
N ALA A 71 33.83 5.37 -14.69
CA ALA A 71 33.65 3.95 -14.44
C ALA A 71 34.78 3.16 -15.13
N GLU A 72 35.30 2.15 -14.45
CA GLU A 72 36.39 1.31 -14.98
C GLU A 72 35.90 0.47 -16.17
N ALA A 73 36.63 0.50 -17.28
CA ALA A 73 36.32 -0.28 -18.47
C ALA A 73 37.16 -1.57 -18.51
N GLY A 74 36.50 -2.72 -18.34
CA GLY A 74 37.04 -4.02 -18.74
C GLY A 74 36.95 -4.19 -20.26
N ALA A 75 37.96 -4.80 -20.86
CA ALA A 75 38.16 -4.84 -22.32
C ALA A 75 37.30 -5.87 -23.06
N ALA A 76 37.00 -5.57 -24.34
CA ALA A 76 36.86 -6.55 -25.42
C ALA A 76 37.08 -5.88 -26.80
N GLU A 77 37.76 -6.60 -27.70
CA GLU A 77 37.94 -6.30 -29.14
C GLU A 77 36.58 -6.37 -29.89
N GLY A 78 36.37 -5.86 -31.11
CA GLY A 78 37.25 -5.33 -32.15
C GLY A 78 36.89 -5.96 -33.51
N ALA A 79 36.35 -5.18 -34.46
CA ALA A 79 36.06 -5.60 -35.84
C ALA A 79 35.90 -4.38 -36.77
N ASP A 80 36.11 -4.56 -38.08
CA ASP A 80 36.59 -3.52 -39.00
C ASP A 80 35.89 -3.49 -40.39
N VAL A 81 35.96 -2.32 -41.05
CA VAL A 81 35.82 -2.01 -42.51
C VAL A 81 34.46 -2.03 -43.25
N GLY A 82 34.19 -0.89 -43.92
CA GLY A 82 33.59 -0.79 -45.28
C GLY A 82 32.18 -0.17 -45.40
N GLY A 83 31.87 0.85 -46.23
CA GLY A 83 32.71 1.74 -47.05
C GLY A 83 32.02 2.30 -48.33
N GLY A 84 31.78 3.63 -48.41
CA GLY A 84 31.45 4.39 -49.64
C GLY A 84 29.95 4.44 -50.09
N SER A 85 29.45 5.42 -50.88
CA SER A 85 30.01 6.69 -51.42
C SER A 85 28.92 7.58 -52.05
N GLY A 86 29.11 8.92 -52.07
CA GLY A 86 28.45 9.92 -52.98
C GLY A 86 26.96 10.22 -52.74
N GLU A 87 26.34 11.37 -53.11
CA GLU A 87 26.68 12.65 -53.77
C GLU A 87 25.50 13.65 -53.49
N ALA A 88 25.55 14.99 -53.56
CA ALA A 88 26.59 16.03 -53.75
C ALA A 88 26.07 17.40 -53.18
N GLY A 89 26.65 18.56 -53.57
CA GLY A 89 26.30 19.91 -53.06
C GLY A 89 25.16 20.66 -53.81
N PRO A 90 25.01 22.01 -53.62
CA PRO A 90 26.10 22.94 -53.92
C PRO A 90 26.32 24.14 -52.95
N SER A 91 27.60 24.43 -52.70
CA SER A 91 28.25 25.76 -52.80
C SER A 91 27.49 27.00 -52.28
N GLY A 92 27.78 27.38 -51.02
CA GLY A 92 27.90 28.79 -50.62
C GLY A 92 29.38 29.09 -50.33
N SER A 93 29.97 30.08 -51.00
CA SER A 93 31.38 30.45 -50.81
C SER A 93 31.53 31.33 -49.56
N GLU A 94 31.76 30.72 -48.40
CA GLU A 94 32.06 31.42 -47.16
C GLU A 94 33.57 31.73 -47.06
N GLU A 95 33.89 33.01 -46.89
CA GLU A 95 35.26 33.52 -46.76
C GLU A 95 35.83 33.10 -45.39
N MET A 96 36.77 32.14 -45.39
CA MET A 96 37.47 31.71 -44.17
C MET A 96 38.68 32.62 -43.90
N VAL A 97 38.75 33.17 -42.69
CA VAL A 97 39.81 34.08 -42.23
C VAL A 97 40.57 33.39 -41.09
N PRO A 98 41.90 33.58 -40.95
CA PRO A 98 42.63 33.09 -39.78
C PRO A 98 42.05 33.65 -38.47
N ALA A 99 41.97 32.82 -37.43
CA ALA A 99 41.49 33.26 -36.13
C ALA A 99 42.38 34.37 -35.54
N GLU A 100 41.83 35.57 -35.37
CA GLU A 100 42.49 36.64 -34.63
C GLU A 100 42.39 36.39 -33.12
N VAL A 101 43.52 36.59 -32.43
CA VAL A 101 43.76 36.18 -31.05
C VAL A 101 44.61 37.27 -30.38
N PRO A 102 44.39 37.61 -29.10
CA PRO A 102 45.19 38.60 -28.37
C PRO A 102 46.70 38.40 -28.53
N GLU A 103 47.36 39.37 -29.18
CA GLU A 103 48.77 39.30 -29.58
C GLU A 103 49.73 39.20 -28.38
N ASN A 104 49.34 39.73 -27.21
CA ASN A 104 50.09 39.59 -25.97
C ASN A 104 50.14 38.14 -25.46
N LEU A 105 49.02 37.43 -25.45
CA LEU A 105 48.98 36.01 -25.04
C LEU A 105 49.68 35.12 -26.07
N LEU A 106 49.56 35.46 -27.35
CA LEU A 106 50.31 34.79 -28.42
C LEU A 106 51.82 34.89 -28.20
N LYS A 107 52.32 36.10 -27.93
CA LYS A 107 53.75 36.32 -27.70
C LYS A 107 54.25 35.59 -26.44
N GLU A 108 53.49 35.60 -25.35
CA GLU A 108 53.85 34.83 -24.14
C GLU A 108 53.92 33.32 -24.43
N MET A 109 53.05 32.77 -25.29
CA MET A 109 53.12 31.36 -25.71
C MET A 109 54.28 31.07 -26.68
N GLU A 110 54.63 32.01 -27.56
CA GLU A 110 55.82 31.93 -28.43
C GLU A 110 57.12 31.98 -27.60
N ASP A 111 57.19 32.86 -26.59
CA ASP A 111 58.32 32.98 -25.64
C ASP A 111 58.46 31.71 -24.76
N MET A 112 57.36 30.99 -24.50
CA MET A 112 57.37 29.65 -23.89
C MET A 112 57.77 28.51 -24.85
N GLY A 113 57.98 28.80 -26.14
CA GLY A 113 58.43 27.85 -27.15
C GLY A 113 57.32 27.07 -27.87
N PHE A 114 56.05 27.46 -27.75
CA PHE A 114 54.96 26.86 -28.53
C PHE A 114 54.90 27.45 -29.94
N ALA A 115 54.57 26.61 -30.93
CA ALA A 115 54.40 27.06 -32.31
C ALA A 115 53.20 28.02 -32.45
N ARG A 116 53.33 29.06 -33.28
CA ARG A 116 52.33 30.13 -33.44
C ARG A 116 50.91 29.61 -33.72
N ASN A 117 50.75 28.66 -34.64
CA ASN A 117 49.44 28.10 -34.99
C ASN A 117 48.81 27.33 -33.82
N ARG A 118 49.63 26.59 -33.08
CA ARG A 118 49.26 25.85 -31.86
C ARG A 118 48.83 26.81 -30.75
N ALA A 119 49.53 27.93 -30.57
CA ALA A 119 49.14 28.99 -29.64
C ALA A 119 47.81 29.68 -30.05
N ILE A 120 47.64 30.04 -31.33
CA ILE A 120 46.37 30.60 -31.86
C ILE A 120 45.21 29.65 -31.55
N ARG A 121 45.36 28.37 -31.91
CA ARG A 121 44.33 27.34 -31.71
C ARG A 121 44.00 27.16 -30.23
N ALA A 122 45.01 27.10 -29.37
CA ALA A 122 44.83 26.96 -27.92
C ALA A 122 44.12 28.15 -27.27
N ILE A 123 44.50 29.38 -27.58
CA ILE A 123 43.87 30.58 -26.99
C ILE A 123 42.41 30.68 -27.48
N TRP A 124 42.15 30.37 -28.75
CA TRP A 124 40.80 30.39 -29.32
C TRP A 124 39.86 29.36 -28.68
N PHE A 125 40.27 28.08 -28.58
CA PHE A 125 39.43 27.03 -27.97
C PHE A 125 39.33 27.14 -26.44
N SER A 126 40.39 27.54 -25.74
CA SER A 126 40.35 27.78 -24.29
C SER A 126 39.58 29.05 -23.90
N LYS A 127 39.33 29.96 -24.87
CA LYS A 127 38.74 31.29 -24.67
C LYS A 127 39.50 32.11 -23.62
N ALA A 128 40.82 31.98 -23.62
CA ALA A 128 41.69 32.71 -22.69
C ALA A 128 41.76 34.20 -23.06
N VAL A 129 41.34 35.06 -22.13
CA VAL A 129 41.29 36.53 -22.34
C VAL A 129 42.45 37.27 -21.67
N THR A 130 42.97 36.76 -20.55
CA THR A 130 43.93 37.49 -19.69
C THR A 130 45.06 36.65 -19.08
N SER A 131 45.08 35.33 -19.27
CA SER A 131 46.12 34.43 -18.74
C SER A 131 46.37 33.27 -19.70
N VAL A 132 47.64 32.92 -19.88
CA VAL A 132 48.12 31.83 -20.73
C VAL A 132 47.84 30.44 -20.15
N GLU A 133 47.62 30.33 -18.82
CA GLU A 133 47.43 29.05 -18.12
C GLU A 133 46.29 28.18 -18.71
N ALA A 134 45.17 28.79 -19.10
CA ALA A 134 44.04 28.09 -19.69
C ALA A 134 44.35 27.56 -21.10
N ALA A 135 45.17 28.28 -21.87
CA ALA A 135 45.64 27.84 -23.19
C ALA A 135 46.68 26.72 -23.07
N VAL A 136 47.60 26.79 -22.09
CA VAL A 136 48.55 25.70 -21.81
C VAL A 136 47.85 24.43 -21.34
N ASN A 137 46.83 24.55 -20.47
CA ASN A 137 46.06 23.37 -20.05
C ASN A 137 45.32 22.74 -21.23
N TRP A 138 44.72 23.55 -22.11
CA TRP A 138 44.10 23.03 -23.34
C TRP A 138 45.13 22.32 -24.24
N LEU A 139 46.34 22.86 -24.37
CA LEU A 139 47.42 22.20 -25.10
C LEU A 139 47.84 20.86 -24.50
N MET A 140 47.89 20.72 -23.17
CA MET A 140 48.26 19.44 -22.54
C MET A 140 47.26 18.31 -22.85
N ASP A 141 45.99 18.65 -23.08
CA ASP A 141 44.94 17.68 -23.41
C ASP A 141 44.85 17.36 -24.92
N HIS A 142 45.48 18.18 -25.80
CA HIS A 142 45.34 18.11 -27.27
C HIS A 142 46.69 18.11 -28.03
N ASP A 143 47.83 18.00 -27.35
CA ASP A 143 49.19 18.15 -27.93
C ASP A 143 49.51 17.17 -29.08
N ASN A 144 48.83 16.02 -29.09
CA ASN A 144 48.99 14.94 -30.05
C ASN A 144 47.95 14.98 -31.21
N ASP A 145 47.07 15.99 -31.28
CA ASP A 145 46.03 16.06 -32.30
C ASP A 145 46.61 16.27 -33.72
N PRO A 146 46.30 15.38 -34.69
CA PRO A 146 46.68 15.56 -36.09
C PRO A 146 46.09 16.85 -36.65
N GLY A 147 46.97 17.82 -36.95
CA GLY A 147 46.58 19.14 -37.46
C GLY A 147 46.57 20.26 -36.41
N ILE A 148 47.07 20.05 -35.18
CA ILE A 148 47.19 21.12 -34.18
C ILE A 148 48.09 22.29 -34.64
N ASP A 149 49.08 22.01 -35.49
CA ASP A 149 49.98 23.02 -36.07
C ASP A 149 49.46 23.62 -37.39
N GLU A 150 48.25 23.25 -37.85
CA GLU A 150 47.61 23.84 -39.03
C GLU A 150 46.89 25.16 -38.67
N PRO A 151 46.94 26.19 -39.55
CA PRO A 151 46.27 27.47 -39.31
C PRO A 151 44.78 27.29 -39.01
N LEU A 152 44.34 27.79 -37.85
CA LEU A 152 42.92 27.74 -37.49
C LEU A 152 42.15 28.75 -38.35
N MET A 153 41.38 28.22 -39.30
CA MET A 153 40.47 28.97 -40.15
C MET A 153 39.08 29.00 -39.50
N VAL A 154 38.53 30.19 -39.32
CA VAL A 154 37.24 30.41 -38.63
C VAL A 154 36.32 31.18 -39.57
N LYS A 155 35.00 30.96 -39.45
CA LYS A 155 34.02 31.72 -40.23
C LYS A 155 34.08 33.18 -39.83
N LYS A 156 33.97 34.09 -40.80
CA LYS A 156 34.01 35.54 -40.55
C LYS A 156 33.02 36.01 -39.47
N SER A 157 31.83 35.42 -39.43
CA SER A 157 30.79 35.66 -38.41
C SER A 157 31.16 35.21 -36.99
N GLU A 158 32.12 34.30 -36.83
CA GLU A 158 32.61 33.81 -35.54
C GLU A 158 33.87 34.57 -35.10
N ALA A 159 34.69 35.05 -36.04
CA ALA A 159 35.81 35.95 -35.78
C ALA A 159 35.34 37.36 -35.33
N GLU A 160 34.32 37.90 -36.00
CA GLU A 160 33.67 39.18 -35.63
C GLU A 160 32.93 39.09 -34.28
N GLY A 161 32.61 37.88 -33.80
CA GLY A 161 31.92 37.65 -32.52
C GLY A 161 32.78 37.83 -31.25
N SER A 162 34.10 37.98 -31.39
CA SER A 162 35.05 38.11 -30.26
C SER A 162 35.67 39.50 -30.09
N ALA A 163 35.36 40.46 -30.97
CA ALA A 163 36.05 41.75 -31.02
C ALA A 163 35.10 42.94 -31.29
N GLU A 164 34.08 43.15 -30.44
CA GLU A 164 33.29 44.38 -30.46
C GLU A 164 32.72 44.75 -29.08
N ASP A 165 33.53 45.41 -28.25
CA ASP A 165 33.04 46.39 -27.27
C ASP A 165 33.25 47.80 -27.84
N GLY A 166 32.15 48.52 -28.08
CA GLY A 166 32.15 49.92 -28.55
C GLY A 166 31.78 50.13 -30.02
N GLY A 167 30.47 50.21 -30.32
CA GLY A 167 30.00 50.49 -31.69
C GLY A 167 28.49 50.71 -31.88
N SER A 168 27.94 51.79 -31.34
CA SER A 168 26.66 52.44 -31.76
C SER A 168 25.55 51.58 -32.42
N LYS A 169 24.54 51.20 -31.63
CA LYS A 169 23.16 50.99 -32.15
C LYS A 169 22.34 52.26 -31.96
N GLU A 170 21.62 52.67 -33.01
CA GLU A 170 20.60 53.72 -32.91
C GLU A 170 19.50 53.32 -31.91
N PRO A 171 18.94 54.28 -31.15
CA PRO A 171 18.10 53.96 -30.00
C PRO A 171 16.67 53.60 -30.41
N VAL A 172 16.39 52.31 -30.54
CA VAL A 172 15.06 51.80 -30.15
C VAL A 172 14.95 51.94 -28.63
N ASP A 173 13.89 52.58 -28.14
CA ASP A 173 13.74 52.95 -26.73
C ASP A 173 14.06 51.76 -25.79
N PRO A 174 15.13 51.86 -24.97
CA PRO A 174 15.59 50.77 -24.13
C PRO A 174 14.59 50.40 -23.03
N VAL A 175 13.60 51.25 -22.71
CA VAL A 175 12.55 50.98 -21.74
C VAL A 175 11.50 50.02 -22.31
N GLU A 176 11.11 50.22 -23.58
CA GLU A 176 10.15 49.36 -24.29
C GLU A 176 10.68 47.94 -24.51
N ALA A 177 11.94 47.81 -24.91
CA ALA A 177 12.59 46.52 -25.14
C ALA A 177 12.70 45.71 -23.83
N ARG A 178 13.08 46.37 -22.73
CA ARG A 178 13.13 45.74 -21.39
C ARG A 178 11.75 45.27 -20.92
N ARG A 179 10.70 46.09 -21.10
CA ARG A 179 9.31 45.71 -20.75
C ARG A 179 8.82 44.49 -21.54
N LYS A 180 9.13 44.41 -22.85
CA LYS A 180 8.78 43.26 -23.71
C LYS A 180 9.54 41.99 -23.29
N ALA A 181 10.83 42.11 -22.94
CA ALA A 181 11.62 41.00 -22.41
C ALA A 181 11.10 40.49 -21.06
N GLU A 182 10.77 41.40 -20.14
CA GLU A 182 10.18 41.06 -18.82
C GLU A 182 8.82 40.37 -18.97
N GLU A 183 7.97 40.81 -19.90
CA GLU A 183 6.69 40.17 -20.19
C GLU A 183 6.86 38.74 -20.75
N LEU A 184 7.86 38.52 -21.62
CA LEU A 184 8.21 37.20 -22.14
C LEU A 184 8.73 36.28 -21.02
N ILE A 185 9.62 36.77 -20.15
CA ILE A 185 10.10 36.02 -18.98
C ILE A 185 8.94 35.66 -18.04
N ARG A 186 8.01 36.59 -17.79
CA ARG A 186 6.80 36.33 -16.99
C ARG A 186 5.94 35.24 -17.62
N LYS A 187 5.70 35.30 -18.94
CA LYS A 187 4.93 34.28 -19.68
C LYS A 187 5.61 32.90 -19.67
N VAL A 188 6.94 32.83 -19.75
CA VAL A 188 7.71 31.57 -19.63
C VAL A 188 7.61 31.00 -18.21
N ARG A 189 7.74 31.85 -17.18
CA ARG A 189 7.59 31.43 -15.78
C ARG A 189 6.18 30.92 -15.49
N GLU A 190 5.15 31.63 -15.97
CA GLU A 190 3.75 31.24 -15.80
C GLU A 190 3.41 29.92 -16.53
N LYS A 191 4.03 29.64 -17.69
CA LYS A 191 3.91 28.34 -18.37
C LYS A 191 4.58 27.23 -17.56
N ARG A 192 5.84 27.41 -17.15
CA ARG A 192 6.57 26.43 -16.32
C ARG A 192 5.84 26.12 -15.01
N GLU A 193 5.28 27.13 -14.35
CA GLU A 193 4.50 26.94 -13.11
C GLU A 193 3.18 26.19 -13.34
N LYS A 194 2.56 26.31 -14.53
CA LYS A 194 1.37 25.52 -14.90
C LYS A 194 1.76 24.07 -15.22
N GLU A 195 2.80 23.88 -16.02
CA GLU A 195 3.35 22.56 -16.36
C GLU A 195 3.79 21.79 -15.09
N GLU A 196 4.46 22.46 -14.16
CA GLU A 196 4.86 21.89 -12.85
C GLU A 196 3.65 21.49 -12.00
N LYS A 197 2.61 22.34 -11.91
CA LYS A 197 1.36 22.01 -11.21
C LYS A 197 0.57 20.89 -11.87
N GLU A 198 0.64 20.75 -13.19
CA GLU A 198 0.02 19.64 -13.91
C GLU A 198 0.78 18.33 -13.67
N LEU A 199 2.11 18.36 -13.69
CA LEU A 199 2.96 17.22 -13.30
C LEU A 199 2.75 16.80 -11.84
N GLU A 200 2.63 17.75 -10.91
CA GLU A 200 2.32 17.47 -9.50
C GLU A 200 0.94 16.81 -9.34
N ARG A 201 -0.09 17.31 -10.04
CA ARG A 201 -1.41 16.68 -10.09
C ARG A 201 -1.39 15.27 -10.66
N LEU A 202 -0.58 15.02 -11.69
CA LEU A 202 -0.43 13.68 -12.27
C LEU A 202 0.24 12.72 -11.28
N ARG A 203 1.34 13.13 -10.62
CA ARG A 203 2.01 12.34 -9.57
C ARG A 203 1.08 12.05 -8.39
N GLU A 204 0.27 13.03 -7.98
CA GLU A 204 -0.72 12.88 -6.90
C GLU A 204 -1.82 11.87 -7.30
N LEU A 205 -2.32 11.94 -8.53
CA LEU A 205 -3.29 10.99 -9.08
C LEU A 205 -2.70 9.58 -9.23
N GLU A 206 -1.42 9.45 -9.59
CA GLU A 206 -0.71 8.17 -9.65
C GLU A 206 -0.53 7.58 -8.26
N ARG A 207 -0.14 8.38 -7.25
CA ARG A 207 -0.08 7.93 -5.85
C ARG A 207 -1.44 7.44 -5.36
N ILE A 208 -2.53 8.15 -5.69
CA ILE A 208 -3.91 7.73 -5.36
C ILE A 208 -4.30 6.46 -6.12
N ARG A 209 -3.91 6.32 -7.39
CA ARG A 209 -4.16 5.11 -8.21
C ARG A 209 -3.43 3.91 -7.64
N ALA A 210 -2.13 4.02 -7.37
CA ALA A 210 -1.31 2.99 -6.75
C ALA A 210 -1.84 2.62 -5.35
N GLY A 211 -2.25 3.59 -4.53
CA GLY A 211 -2.88 3.33 -3.23
C GLY A 211 -4.17 2.52 -3.34
N LYS A 212 -5.04 2.86 -4.30
CA LYS A 212 -6.28 2.11 -4.59
C LYS A 212 -6.01 0.72 -5.17
N GLU A 213 -4.94 0.56 -5.94
CA GLU A 213 -4.52 -0.72 -6.50
C GLU A 213 -3.97 -1.65 -5.41
N MET A 214 -3.10 -1.15 -4.53
CA MET A 214 -2.63 -1.85 -3.34
C MET A 214 -3.77 -2.25 -2.40
N GLN A 215 -4.79 -1.40 -2.22
CA GLN A 215 -6.00 -1.75 -1.47
C GLN A 215 -6.76 -2.91 -2.13
N LYS A 216 -6.99 -2.87 -3.45
CA LYS A 216 -7.66 -3.97 -4.19
C LYS A 216 -6.87 -5.28 -4.19
N ILE A 217 -5.54 -5.23 -4.14
CA ILE A 217 -4.70 -6.42 -3.97
C ILE A 217 -4.94 -7.00 -2.57
N ARG A 218 -4.85 -6.17 -1.54
CA ARG A 218 -5.08 -6.59 -0.14
C ARG A 218 -6.49 -7.17 0.07
N GLU A 219 -7.52 -6.55 -0.49
CA GLU A 219 -8.91 -7.06 -0.43
C GLU A 219 -9.04 -8.46 -1.05
N LYS A 220 -8.38 -8.73 -2.18
CA LYS A 220 -8.36 -10.06 -2.81
C LYS A 220 -7.59 -11.08 -1.98
N ASP A 221 -6.46 -10.69 -1.40
CA ASP A 221 -5.68 -11.57 -0.52
C ASP A 221 -6.43 -11.93 0.76
N GLU A 222 -7.14 -10.95 1.35
CA GLU A 222 -8.08 -11.13 2.47
C GLU A 222 -9.24 -12.07 2.08
N GLU A 223 -9.87 -11.87 0.90
CA GLU A 223 -10.93 -12.76 0.39
C GLU A 223 -10.42 -14.21 0.19
N LEU A 224 -9.24 -14.39 -0.41
CA LEU A 224 -8.61 -15.69 -0.61
C LEU A 224 -8.16 -16.34 0.70
N ALA A 225 -7.79 -15.56 1.72
CA ALA A 225 -7.52 -16.06 3.06
C ALA A 225 -8.81 -16.54 3.75
N LEU A 226 -9.88 -15.73 3.73
CA LEU A 226 -11.18 -16.10 4.27
C LEU A 226 -11.76 -17.34 3.59
N LYS A 227 -11.64 -17.44 2.26
CA LYS A 227 -12.09 -18.60 1.48
C LYS A 227 -11.38 -19.89 1.91
N ARG A 228 -10.06 -19.85 2.11
CA ARG A 228 -9.27 -20.97 2.63
C ARG A 228 -9.72 -21.40 4.03
N VAL A 229 -9.98 -20.46 4.94
CA VAL A 229 -10.48 -20.77 6.29
C VAL A 229 -11.89 -21.38 6.26
N ILE A 230 -12.77 -20.89 5.38
CA ILE A 230 -14.12 -21.44 5.19
C ILE A 230 -14.06 -22.86 4.62
N GLU A 231 -13.19 -23.10 3.63
CA GLU A 231 -12.99 -24.41 3.02
C GLU A 231 -12.39 -25.42 4.01
N GLN A 232 -11.38 -25.01 4.79
CA GLN A 232 -10.82 -25.82 5.87
C GLN A 232 -11.90 -26.21 6.89
N ARG A 233 -12.71 -25.25 7.38
CA ARG A 233 -13.80 -25.53 8.33
C ARG A 233 -14.89 -26.43 7.74
N LYS A 234 -15.18 -26.33 6.44
CA LYS A 234 -16.09 -27.26 5.74
C LYS A 234 -15.50 -28.66 5.72
N ARG A 235 -14.23 -28.80 5.34
CA ARG A 235 -13.53 -30.08 5.29
C ARG A 235 -13.43 -30.74 6.67
N GLU A 236 -13.06 -30.00 7.71
CA GLU A 236 -13.04 -30.48 9.09
C GLU A 236 -14.43 -30.97 9.52
N LYS A 237 -15.49 -30.22 9.20
CA LYS A 237 -16.88 -30.62 9.47
C LYS A 237 -17.33 -31.84 8.67
N GLU A 238 -16.88 -32.02 7.44
CA GLU A 238 -17.15 -33.18 6.59
C GLU A 238 -16.36 -34.43 7.02
N GLU A 239 -15.13 -34.25 7.53
CA GLU A 239 -14.34 -35.31 8.15
C GLU A 239 -14.97 -35.74 9.49
N GLU A 240 -15.41 -34.78 10.31
CA GLU A 240 -16.14 -35.05 11.56
C GLU A 240 -17.50 -35.74 11.29
N ALA A 241 -18.24 -35.31 10.27
CA ALA A 241 -19.50 -35.93 9.86
C ALA A 241 -19.28 -37.39 9.42
N ARG A 242 -18.27 -37.65 8.57
CA ARG A 242 -17.91 -39.01 8.16
C ARG A 242 -17.48 -39.89 9.33
N ALA A 243 -16.70 -39.36 10.28
CA ALA A 243 -16.31 -40.10 11.48
C ALA A 243 -17.52 -40.42 12.38
N ARG A 244 -18.47 -39.48 12.53
CA ARG A 244 -19.74 -39.69 13.25
C ARG A 244 -20.62 -40.74 12.57
N GLU A 245 -20.68 -40.75 11.24
CA GLU A 245 -21.40 -41.76 10.46
C GLU A 245 -20.74 -43.15 10.54
N GLU A 246 -19.40 -43.23 10.48
CA GLU A 246 -18.68 -44.49 10.65
C GLU A 246 -18.88 -45.09 12.04
N LEU A 247 -18.84 -44.25 13.09
CA LEU A 247 -19.15 -44.66 14.46
C LEU A 247 -20.61 -45.15 14.57
N ARG A 248 -21.56 -44.46 13.92
CA ARG A 248 -22.96 -44.88 13.86
C ARG A 248 -23.13 -46.24 13.18
N ARG A 249 -22.41 -46.48 12.08
CA ARG A 249 -22.42 -47.76 11.35
C ARG A 249 -21.86 -48.89 12.20
N LYS A 250 -20.72 -48.69 12.87
CA LYS A 250 -20.13 -49.66 13.80
C LYS A 250 -21.06 -50.00 14.98
N LEU A 251 -21.76 -48.99 15.52
CA LEU A 251 -22.78 -49.20 16.56
C LEU A 251 -23.99 -49.99 16.04
N GLU A 252 -24.39 -49.81 14.77
CA GLU A 252 -25.47 -50.58 14.15
C GLU A 252 -25.04 -52.04 13.84
N GLU A 253 -23.82 -52.23 13.36
CA GLU A 253 -23.20 -53.55 13.11
C GLU A 253 -23.08 -54.37 14.41
N ASP A 254 -22.51 -53.80 15.48
CA ASP A 254 -22.41 -54.43 16.80
C ASP A 254 -23.80 -54.66 17.44
N ARG A 255 -24.78 -53.77 17.18
CA ARG A 255 -26.17 -54.00 17.60
C ARG A 255 -26.79 -55.20 16.88
N LYS A 256 -26.61 -55.31 15.56
CA LYS A 256 -27.09 -56.44 14.75
C LYS A 256 -26.42 -57.74 15.17
N GLU A 257 -25.10 -57.73 15.37
CA GLU A 257 -24.37 -58.91 15.85
C GLU A 257 -24.82 -59.34 17.26
N ARG A 258 -25.05 -58.41 18.20
CA ARG A 258 -25.61 -58.75 19.51
C ARG A 258 -27.01 -59.35 19.41
N ARG A 259 -27.89 -58.85 18.52
CA ARG A 259 -29.22 -59.45 18.28
C ARG A 259 -29.12 -60.85 17.65
N ARG A 260 -28.26 -61.03 16.64
CA ARG A 260 -27.96 -62.31 15.99
C ARG A 260 -27.44 -63.35 17.00
N LYS A 261 -26.55 -62.95 17.90
CA LYS A 261 -26.00 -63.79 18.98
C LYS A 261 -27.03 -64.15 20.06
N LEU A 262 -28.07 -63.34 20.23
CA LEU A 262 -29.20 -63.60 21.13
C LEU A 262 -30.35 -64.38 20.47
N GLY A 263 -30.21 -64.78 19.19
CA GLY A 263 -31.25 -65.51 18.45
C GLY A 263 -32.49 -64.68 18.11
N LEU A 264 -32.39 -63.35 18.18
CA LEU A 264 -33.49 -62.41 17.92
C LEU A 264 -33.42 -61.91 16.46
N PRO A 265 -34.56 -61.64 15.78
CA PRO A 265 -34.53 -61.19 14.39
C PRO A 265 -33.64 -59.96 14.13
N GLU A 266 -32.98 -59.99 12.96
CA GLU A 266 -32.03 -59.00 12.44
C GLU A 266 -32.63 -57.58 12.39
N GLU A 267 -33.91 -57.50 12.05
CA GLU A 267 -34.73 -56.30 12.08
C GLU A 267 -35.38 -56.14 13.48
N LEU A 268 -35.39 -54.91 14.01
CA LEU A 268 -36.39 -54.54 15.03
C LEU A 268 -37.79 -54.62 14.40
N THR A 269 -38.78 -55.11 15.15
CA THR A 269 -40.19 -54.94 14.76
C THR A 269 -40.51 -53.45 14.65
N GLU A 270 -41.47 -53.09 13.80
CA GLU A 270 -41.78 -51.67 13.54
C GLU A 270 -42.21 -50.92 14.81
N GLU A 271 -42.89 -51.59 15.74
CA GLU A 271 -43.20 -51.06 17.08
C GLU A 271 -41.95 -50.76 17.92
N GLU A 272 -40.94 -51.64 17.89
CA GLU A 272 -39.70 -51.44 18.67
C GLU A 272 -38.88 -50.29 18.05
N LYS A 273 -38.82 -50.19 16.72
CA LYS A 273 -38.24 -49.03 16.01
C LYS A 273 -39.00 -47.74 16.33
N ALA A 274 -40.33 -47.79 16.35
CA ALA A 274 -41.17 -46.63 16.64
C ALA A 274 -40.97 -46.13 18.08
N ARG A 275 -40.92 -47.01 19.09
CA ARG A 275 -40.67 -46.62 20.49
C ARG A 275 -39.25 -46.10 20.70
N GLU A 276 -38.26 -46.61 19.97
CA GLU A 276 -36.89 -46.09 20.03
C GLU A 276 -36.77 -44.73 19.32
N ALA A 277 -37.45 -44.55 18.18
CA ALA A 277 -37.55 -43.26 17.50
C ALA A 277 -38.34 -42.21 18.31
N GLU A 278 -39.40 -42.62 19.02
CA GLU A 278 -40.16 -41.76 19.93
C GLU A 278 -39.30 -41.33 21.12
N LYS A 279 -38.55 -42.25 21.73
CA LYS A 279 -37.57 -41.90 22.79
C LYS A 279 -36.48 -40.96 22.28
N ARG A 280 -35.93 -41.20 21.08
CA ARG A 280 -34.94 -40.30 20.47
C ARG A 280 -35.54 -38.93 20.17
N LYS A 281 -36.74 -38.84 19.60
CA LYS A 281 -37.46 -37.57 19.40
C LYS A 281 -37.68 -36.85 20.72
N LYS A 282 -38.17 -37.54 21.75
CA LYS A 282 -38.40 -36.94 23.07
C LYS A 282 -37.11 -36.43 23.73
N GLN A 283 -35.99 -37.13 23.53
CA GLN A 283 -34.66 -36.67 23.95
C GLN A 283 -34.15 -35.49 23.09
N GLU A 284 -34.33 -35.53 21.78
CA GLU A 284 -33.97 -34.46 20.84
C GLU A 284 -34.83 -33.20 21.09
N ASP A 285 -36.10 -33.34 21.45
CA ASP A 285 -37.03 -32.27 21.84
C ASP A 285 -36.70 -31.72 23.24
N GLU A 286 -36.31 -32.56 24.19
CA GLU A 286 -35.87 -32.14 25.53
C GLU A 286 -34.49 -31.45 25.48
N GLU A 287 -33.58 -31.93 24.63
CA GLU A 287 -32.30 -31.27 24.35
C GLU A 287 -32.51 -29.98 23.55
N ALA A 288 -33.41 -29.96 22.55
CA ALA A 288 -33.79 -28.75 21.84
C ALA A 288 -34.49 -27.73 22.75
N SER A 289 -35.28 -28.18 23.72
CA SER A 289 -35.89 -27.32 24.75
C SER A 289 -34.81 -26.70 25.65
N LYS A 290 -33.88 -27.50 26.20
CA LYS A 290 -32.72 -27.02 26.97
C LYS A 290 -31.83 -26.08 26.16
N LYS A 291 -31.65 -26.37 24.86
CA LYS A 291 -30.83 -25.57 23.95
C LYS A 291 -31.54 -24.28 23.52
N ALA A 292 -32.85 -24.29 23.30
CA ALA A 292 -33.65 -23.11 23.02
C ALA A 292 -33.74 -22.18 24.24
N PHE A 293 -33.82 -22.76 25.44
CA PHE A 293 -33.75 -22.06 26.73
C PHE A 293 -32.40 -21.34 26.91
N ASN A 294 -31.28 -22.00 26.56
CA ASN A 294 -29.97 -21.33 26.53
C ASN A 294 -29.78 -20.39 25.32
N TYR A 295 -30.48 -20.58 24.20
CA TYR A 295 -30.29 -19.85 22.94
C TYR A 295 -31.28 -18.68 22.76
N VAL A 296 -31.36 -17.79 23.75
CA VAL A 296 -31.86 -16.41 23.52
C VAL A 296 -30.65 -15.52 23.23
N LYS A 297 -30.26 -15.46 21.94
CA LYS A 297 -29.19 -14.61 21.33
C LYS A 297 -28.52 -13.63 22.33
N PRO A 298 -27.54 -14.09 23.14
CA PRO A 298 -26.97 -13.26 24.20
C PRO A 298 -26.36 -11.98 23.63
N ILE A 299 -25.75 -12.06 22.44
CA ILE A 299 -25.17 -10.91 21.71
C ILE A 299 -26.16 -9.76 21.50
N SER A 300 -27.41 -10.03 21.11
CA SER A 300 -28.40 -8.95 20.91
C SER A 300 -28.87 -8.32 22.23
N LEU A 301 -28.97 -9.12 23.29
CA LEU A 301 -29.37 -8.63 24.61
C LEU A 301 -28.23 -7.85 25.28
N LEU A 302 -26.99 -8.32 25.13
CA LEU A 302 -25.76 -7.62 25.54
C LEU A 302 -25.57 -6.31 24.77
N SER A 303 -25.88 -6.26 23.47
CA SER A 303 -25.89 -5.01 22.71
C SER A 303 -26.90 -3.99 23.27
N LYS A 304 -28.12 -4.45 23.61
CA LYS A 304 -29.13 -3.64 24.29
C LYS A 304 -28.65 -3.17 25.68
N MET A 305 -28.05 -4.04 26.47
CA MET A 305 -27.47 -3.69 27.78
C MET A 305 -26.40 -2.60 27.65
N ARG A 306 -25.51 -2.71 26.65
CA ARG A 306 -24.48 -1.69 26.39
C ARG A 306 -25.11 -0.36 25.98
N SER A 307 -26.13 -0.35 25.12
CA SER A 307 -26.83 0.89 24.76
C SER A 307 -27.55 1.53 25.96
N GLN A 308 -28.15 0.72 26.85
CA GLN A 308 -28.71 1.20 28.11
C GLN A 308 -27.65 1.83 29.02
N LEU A 309 -26.48 1.21 29.17
CA LEU A 309 -25.36 1.77 29.95
C LEU A 309 -24.80 3.07 29.33
N VAL A 310 -24.80 3.20 28.00
CA VAL A 310 -24.41 4.45 27.31
C VAL A 310 -25.43 5.55 27.56
N THR A 311 -26.73 5.27 27.47
CA THR A 311 -27.80 6.23 27.79
C THR A 311 -27.74 6.65 29.26
N LEU A 312 -27.49 5.71 30.18
CA LEU A 312 -27.30 5.97 31.61
C LEU A 312 -26.11 6.91 31.88
N LYS A 313 -24.95 6.62 31.29
CA LYS A 313 -23.77 7.48 31.40
C LYS A 313 -24.05 8.87 30.83
N LYS A 314 -24.65 8.97 29.63
CA LYS A 314 -24.99 10.25 28.99
C LYS A 314 -25.99 11.08 29.79
N ALA A 315 -27.06 10.47 30.31
CA ALA A 315 -28.07 11.17 31.11
C ALA A 315 -27.48 11.78 32.38
N HIS A 316 -26.59 11.06 33.06
CA HIS A 316 -25.99 11.54 34.30
C HIS A 316 -24.81 12.51 34.09
N MET A 317 -24.09 12.39 32.98
CA MET A 317 -23.08 13.38 32.56
C MET A 317 -23.69 14.70 32.06
N ALA A 318 -24.93 14.68 31.53
CA ALA A 318 -25.64 15.88 31.10
C ALA A 318 -26.41 16.58 32.23
N GLY A 319 -26.75 15.86 33.32
CA GLY A 319 -27.53 16.40 34.44
C GLY A 319 -26.70 17.05 35.56
N VAL A 320 -25.37 16.83 35.60
CA VAL A 320 -24.49 17.34 36.66
C VAL A 320 -23.17 17.81 36.05
N GLU A 321 -22.91 19.12 36.09
CA GLU A 321 -21.60 19.68 35.74
C GLU A 321 -20.55 19.33 36.82
N GLY A 322 -19.87 18.18 36.66
CA GLY A 322 -18.69 17.82 37.47
C GLY A 322 -18.56 16.33 37.81
N SER A 323 -17.41 15.95 38.38
CA SER A 323 -17.01 14.56 38.72
C SER A 323 -18.08 13.76 39.48
N SER A 324 -18.87 14.45 40.33
CA SER A 324 -20.00 13.87 41.09
C SER A 324 -20.94 13.04 40.20
N GLY A 325 -21.14 13.46 38.94
CA GLY A 325 -21.93 12.72 37.96
C GLY A 325 -21.34 11.33 37.63
N GLU A 326 -20.03 11.26 37.39
CA GLU A 326 -19.37 10.01 37.02
C GLU A 326 -19.22 9.06 38.22
N ASP A 327 -18.98 9.61 39.42
CA ASP A 327 -18.78 8.84 40.65
C ASP A 327 -20.07 8.16 41.14
N ALA A 328 -21.23 8.81 40.97
CA ALA A 328 -22.54 8.19 41.20
C ALA A 328 -22.81 7.04 40.21
N PHE A 329 -22.51 7.24 38.92
CA PHE A 329 -22.65 6.20 37.89
C PHE A 329 -21.75 4.98 38.18
N LYS A 330 -20.48 5.20 38.56
CA LYS A 330 -19.55 4.13 38.96
C LYS A 330 -20.05 3.39 40.21
N THR A 331 -20.56 4.11 41.20
CA THR A 331 -21.13 3.54 42.44
C THR A 331 -22.34 2.65 42.16
N ALA A 332 -23.22 3.07 41.25
CA ALA A 332 -24.36 2.29 40.81
C ALA A 332 -23.94 1.03 40.04
N CYS A 333 -23.02 1.17 39.07
CA CYS A 333 -22.51 0.03 38.30
C CYS A 333 -21.80 -1.00 39.19
N SER A 334 -21.01 -0.56 40.17
CA SER A 334 -20.41 -1.43 41.20
C SER A 334 -21.46 -2.15 42.04
N THR A 335 -22.58 -1.48 42.36
CA THR A 335 -23.68 -2.07 43.14
C THR A 335 -24.47 -3.09 42.31
N MET A 336 -24.76 -2.80 41.03
CA MET A 336 -25.36 -3.76 40.09
C MET A 336 -24.46 -4.98 39.86
N LEU A 337 -23.15 -4.76 39.68
CA LEU A 337 -22.17 -5.83 39.53
C LEU A 337 -22.14 -6.77 40.75
N LYS A 338 -22.29 -6.24 41.97
CA LYS A 338 -22.41 -7.05 43.19
C LYS A 338 -23.68 -7.90 43.21
N TYR A 339 -24.82 -7.36 42.76
CA TYR A 339 -26.05 -8.16 42.66
C TYR A 339 -25.91 -9.30 41.65
N LEU A 340 -25.42 -9.02 40.44
CA LEU A 340 -25.20 -10.05 39.41
C LEU A 340 -24.14 -11.08 39.84
N GLY A 341 -23.06 -10.64 40.49
CA GLY A 341 -22.01 -11.52 41.01
C GLY A 341 -22.49 -12.45 42.13
N ASN A 342 -23.36 -11.96 43.03
CA ASN A 342 -23.96 -12.80 44.07
C ASN A 342 -24.86 -13.89 43.48
N ILE A 343 -25.65 -13.57 42.45
CA ILE A 343 -26.50 -14.53 41.73
C ILE A 343 -25.64 -15.54 40.94
N ALA A 344 -24.62 -15.07 40.23
CA ALA A 344 -23.72 -15.95 39.48
C ALA A 344 -22.91 -16.90 40.40
N GLY A 345 -22.51 -16.43 41.59
CA GLY A 345 -21.83 -17.26 42.58
C GLY A 345 -22.75 -18.27 43.27
N ASN A 346 -24.02 -17.92 43.51
CA ASN A 346 -24.98 -18.75 44.24
C ASN A 346 -26.37 -18.76 43.56
N PRO A 347 -26.51 -19.38 42.38
CA PRO A 347 -27.72 -19.27 41.55
C PRO A 347 -28.97 -19.93 42.18
N GLY A 348 -28.79 -20.80 43.17
CA GLY A 348 -29.88 -21.47 43.90
C GLY A 348 -30.45 -20.70 45.09
N GLU A 349 -29.85 -19.58 45.52
CA GLU A 349 -30.27 -18.89 46.75
C GLU A 349 -31.20 -17.69 46.48
N ASP A 350 -32.48 -17.82 46.86
CA ASP A 350 -33.53 -16.80 46.66
C ASP A 350 -33.21 -15.42 47.26
N LYS A 351 -32.42 -15.39 48.35
CA LYS A 351 -32.00 -14.15 49.01
C LYS A 351 -31.12 -13.26 48.12
N PHE A 352 -30.46 -13.83 47.11
CA PHE A 352 -29.67 -13.08 46.12
C PHE A 352 -30.44 -12.81 44.84
N ARG A 353 -31.43 -13.64 44.51
CA ARG A 353 -32.35 -13.46 43.38
C ARG A 353 -33.40 -12.37 43.60
N SER A 354 -33.52 -11.81 44.81
CA SER A 354 -34.50 -10.79 45.16
C SER A 354 -33.86 -9.49 45.68
N ILE A 355 -34.26 -8.35 45.13
CA ILE A 355 -33.77 -7.01 45.50
C ILE A 355 -34.97 -6.14 45.88
N ARG A 356 -35.09 -5.79 47.17
CA ARG A 356 -36.20 -4.93 47.66
C ARG A 356 -36.04 -3.50 47.17
N LEU A 357 -37.06 -2.96 46.50
CA LEU A 357 -37.06 -1.59 45.99
C LEU A 357 -37.05 -0.56 47.11
N ALA A 358 -37.66 -0.85 48.27
CA ALA A 358 -37.68 0.03 49.44
C ALA A 358 -36.32 0.18 50.17
N ASN A 359 -35.28 -0.57 49.78
CA ASN A 359 -33.98 -0.51 50.46
C ASN A 359 -33.27 0.82 50.18
N ALA A 360 -32.96 1.59 51.23
CA ALA A 360 -32.25 2.88 51.11
C ALA A 360 -30.91 2.79 50.36
N ALA A 361 -30.16 1.69 50.49
CA ALA A 361 -28.90 1.46 49.77
C ALA A 361 -29.12 1.14 48.28
N PHE A 362 -30.27 0.57 47.92
CA PHE A 362 -30.68 0.40 46.52
C PHE A 362 -31.15 1.73 45.94
N GLN A 363 -32.03 2.46 46.65
CA GLN A 363 -32.57 3.74 46.19
C GLN A 363 -31.48 4.80 45.99
N SER A 364 -30.60 5.00 46.97
CA SER A 364 -29.51 6.00 46.88
C SER A 364 -28.48 5.75 45.79
N ARG A 365 -28.34 4.51 45.29
CA ARG A 365 -27.30 4.14 44.31
C ARG A 365 -27.85 3.77 42.94
N VAL A 366 -28.87 2.92 42.89
CA VAL A 366 -29.43 2.34 41.66
C VAL A 366 -30.79 2.95 41.34
N GLY A 367 -31.66 3.12 42.35
CA GLY A 367 -33.00 3.72 42.16
C GLY A 367 -32.96 5.20 41.75
N ALA A 368 -31.94 5.94 42.17
CA ALA A 368 -31.70 7.33 41.77
C ALA A 368 -31.31 7.50 40.29
N LEU A 369 -30.91 6.43 39.58
CA LEU A 369 -30.48 6.50 38.19
C LEU A 369 -31.61 6.08 37.22
N PRO A 370 -32.14 7.02 36.40
CA PRO A 370 -33.20 6.71 35.45
C PRO A 370 -32.70 5.76 34.36
N GLY A 371 -33.27 4.56 34.30
CA GLY A 371 -32.90 3.49 33.37
C GLY A 371 -32.06 2.35 33.97
N ALA A 372 -31.58 2.47 35.22
CA ALA A 372 -30.81 1.40 35.86
C ALA A 372 -31.70 0.18 36.18
N ILE A 373 -32.97 0.43 36.47
CA ILE A 373 -34.01 -0.62 36.59
C ILE A 373 -34.22 -1.33 35.25
N ASP A 374 -34.22 -0.62 34.11
CA ASP A 374 -34.41 -1.22 32.78
C ASP A 374 -33.24 -2.13 32.37
N PHE A 375 -32.03 -1.81 32.83
CA PHE A 375 -30.86 -2.68 32.71
C PHE A 375 -31.06 -3.97 33.51
N LEU A 376 -31.51 -3.89 34.77
CA LEU A 376 -31.81 -5.07 35.59
C LEU A 376 -32.95 -5.92 34.99
N LEU A 377 -34.03 -5.28 34.49
CA LEU A 377 -35.08 -5.99 33.76
C LEU A 377 -34.53 -6.74 32.53
N THR A 378 -33.59 -6.12 31.82
CA THR A 378 -32.93 -6.74 30.65
C THR A 378 -31.96 -7.87 31.06
N CYS A 379 -31.47 -7.89 32.31
CA CYS A 379 -30.71 -9.01 32.88
C CYS A 379 -31.57 -10.21 33.28
N GLY A 380 -32.91 -10.11 33.24
CA GLY A 380 -33.83 -11.19 33.62
C GLY A 380 -34.50 -11.02 34.99
N PHE A 381 -34.36 -9.86 35.65
CA PHE A 381 -35.21 -9.52 36.78
C PHE A 381 -36.62 -9.16 36.30
N GLU A 382 -37.63 -9.46 37.11
CA GLU A 382 -39.02 -9.02 36.96
C GLU A 382 -39.35 -8.02 38.06
N LYS A 383 -40.16 -7.01 37.74
CA LYS A 383 -40.61 -6.01 38.71
C LYS A 383 -41.93 -6.44 39.33
N THR A 384 -41.89 -6.77 40.62
CA THR A 384 -43.05 -6.86 41.51
C THR A 384 -43.24 -5.50 42.22
N ASP A 385 -44.36 -5.29 42.89
CA ASP A 385 -44.71 -4.02 43.55
C ASP A 385 -43.66 -3.54 44.58
N GLU A 386 -43.04 -4.47 45.31
CA GLU A 386 -42.09 -4.17 46.39
C GLU A 386 -40.61 -4.55 46.07
N ALA A 387 -40.37 -5.37 45.05
CA ALA A 387 -39.06 -5.96 44.77
C ALA A 387 -38.83 -6.28 43.29
N LEU A 388 -37.55 -6.33 42.90
CA LEU A 388 -37.09 -6.96 41.67
C LEU A 388 -36.72 -8.41 41.99
N VAL A 389 -37.31 -9.38 41.29
CA VAL A 389 -37.07 -10.82 41.52
C VAL A 389 -36.63 -11.49 40.22
N MET A 390 -35.58 -12.30 40.26
CA MET A 390 -35.14 -13.13 39.14
C MET A 390 -35.63 -14.57 39.34
N PRO A 391 -36.56 -15.08 38.52
CA PRO A 391 -36.98 -16.48 38.57
C PRO A 391 -35.79 -17.42 38.35
N ALA A 392 -35.82 -18.60 38.98
CA ALA A 392 -34.81 -19.64 38.78
C ALA A 392 -34.63 -19.99 37.29
N ASP A 393 -35.75 -20.07 36.56
CA ASP A 393 -35.82 -20.37 35.13
C ASP A 393 -35.38 -19.21 34.22
N LYS A 394 -34.83 -18.12 34.78
CA LYS A 394 -34.30 -16.97 34.03
C LYS A 394 -32.82 -16.67 34.34
N VAL A 395 -32.18 -17.49 35.18
CA VAL A 395 -30.75 -17.37 35.51
C VAL A 395 -29.90 -17.90 34.35
N ASN A 396 -29.61 -17.07 33.36
CA ASN A 396 -28.68 -17.39 32.28
C ASN A 396 -27.25 -16.92 32.64
N MET A 397 -26.36 -17.89 32.92
CA MET A 397 -24.97 -17.62 33.33
C MET A 397 -24.14 -16.88 32.28
N GLU A 398 -24.32 -17.18 30.99
CA GLU A 398 -23.62 -16.46 29.91
C GLU A 398 -24.04 -14.99 29.84
N LEU A 399 -25.35 -14.74 30.02
CA LEU A 399 -25.90 -13.40 30.04
C LEU A 399 -25.42 -12.61 31.27
N LEU A 400 -25.45 -13.21 32.46
CA LEU A 400 -24.97 -12.57 33.70
C LEU A 400 -23.49 -12.21 33.62
N ASN A 401 -22.65 -13.11 33.10
CA ASN A 401 -21.23 -12.86 32.88
C ASN A 401 -20.99 -11.75 31.85
N GLY A 402 -21.72 -11.75 30.73
CA GLY A 402 -21.63 -10.70 29.72
C GLY A 402 -22.14 -9.33 30.22
N ALA A 403 -23.20 -9.31 31.03
CA ALA A 403 -23.71 -8.11 31.68
C ALA A 403 -22.70 -7.55 32.70
N GLY A 404 -22.06 -8.43 33.48
CA GLY A 404 -20.97 -8.06 34.38
C GLY A 404 -19.75 -7.49 33.65
N ALA A 405 -19.37 -8.08 32.50
CA ALA A 405 -18.32 -7.55 31.64
C ALA A 405 -18.68 -6.17 31.07
N ALA A 406 -19.94 -5.97 30.63
CA ALA A 406 -20.42 -4.68 30.14
C ALA A 406 -20.42 -3.58 31.23
N LEU A 407 -20.78 -3.91 32.48
CA LEU A 407 -20.66 -3.00 33.63
C LEU A 407 -19.20 -2.66 33.96
N THR A 408 -18.32 -3.66 33.93
CA THR A 408 -16.88 -3.47 34.17
C THR A 408 -16.25 -2.59 33.08
N GLU A 409 -16.61 -2.80 31.82
CA GLU A 409 -16.14 -1.94 30.74
C GLU A 409 -16.70 -0.52 30.85
N ALA A 410 -17.98 -0.35 31.20
CA ALA A 410 -18.61 0.96 31.38
C ALA A 410 -17.94 1.80 32.48
N THR A 411 -17.30 1.15 33.46
CA THR A 411 -16.61 1.81 34.59
C THR A 411 -15.11 1.96 34.39
N THR A 412 -14.47 1.09 33.59
CA THR A 412 -13.02 1.12 33.34
C THR A 412 -12.64 1.85 32.04
N ASN A 413 -13.51 1.90 31.04
CA ASN A 413 -13.25 2.53 29.75
C ASN A 413 -13.73 4.00 29.73
N PRO A 414 -12.83 5.01 29.67
CA PRO A 414 -13.21 6.42 29.61
C PRO A 414 -14.12 6.72 28.41
N PHE A 415 -13.81 6.12 27.25
CA PHE A 415 -14.50 6.32 25.96
C PHE A 415 -15.78 5.51 25.80
N PHE A 416 -16.25 4.81 26.84
CA PHE A 416 -17.50 4.05 26.78
C PHE A 416 -18.68 4.98 26.40
N GLY A 417 -19.24 4.77 25.20
CA GLY A 417 -20.37 5.54 24.65
C GLY A 417 -20.02 6.80 23.85
N VAL A 418 -18.74 7.02 23.52
CA VAL A 418 -18.26 8.19 22.74
C VAL A 418 -18.39 7.99 21.22
N LEU A 419 -18.57 6.74 20.77
CA LEU A 419 -18.93 6.38 19.39
C LEU A 419 -20.45 6.15 19.27
#